data_AF-A0A2I0V4B7-F1
#
_entry.id   AF-A0A2I0V4B7-F1
#
_cell.length_a   1.000
_cell.length_b   1.000
_cell.length_c   1.000
_cell.angle_alpha   90.00
_cell.angle_beta   90.00
_cell.angle_gamma   90.00
#
_symmetry.space_group_name_H-M   'P 1'
#
loop_
_entity.id
_entity.type
_entity.pdbx_description
1 polymer ?
#
loop_
_entity_poly.entity_id
_entity_poly.type
_entity_poly.pdbx_seq_one_letter_code
_entity_poly.pdbx_strand_id
1 'polypeptide(L)'
;MQKMKKNLLNDEGFSFLLVFLTIILVTILGLGLLAVSSNSLKLSKHEREDQSIYYIAEAGVNYEKAILLEKANEAYQSAKAEYDRLPIQQKKYEKFVELYEENIKSIIEPLLNNENIINNFEEQLGMQPIARITLKQDLDTNLRYWITSIGTYGESPSQKRELQQSVDFVLDAETTNNNGGDDEENLNTATPEFAVQTKGNIKLTGGASIKGDVATDIGIISLDGGSSISGTVGASSDHFQYPSWMGDLSSKLTQSRKYPDSSILPLFPLEKMQQLSKLPVPPNQEVIKDPHNKTFIINNGHFLADNWMTNNYTLQLNGDTHFKQFKVDQNNTLTINVGDTDKNLYIEDFNILQGHIKIVGTGKLNVYINNTFNLKGSLNRNGNANQINLYYNGASAITIAGETQSAASLYSKQANLTFTGGIGLTGNIYAGATKVTFNGGSNSNGQHIIAPNASVILEGGAHIKGAIISDNLLANGGTSVTFTEGTIQPPSSGHTEIGDPITLIKENELVEQ
;
A
#
# COMPACT_ATOMS: atom_id res chain seq x y z
N MET A 1 -120.93 -5.13 -4.65
CA MET A 1 -119.63 -5.76 -4.30
C MET A 1 -118.55 -5.62 -5.40
N GLN A 2 -118.51 -4.51 -6.15
CA GLN A 2 -117.51 -4.31 -7.24
C GLN A 2 -116.74 -2.98 -7.17
N LYS A 3 -117.14 -2.02 -6.32
CA LYS A 3 -116.41 -0.75 -6.14
C LYS A 3 -115.27 -0.81 -5.12
N MET A 4 -115.25 -1.81 -4.23
CA MET A 4 -114.23 -1.95 -3.19
C MET A 4 -113.00 -2.75 -3.65
N LYS A 5 -113.05 -3.40 -4.82
CA LYS A 5 -111.93 -4.12 -5.43
C LYS A 5 -111.05 -3.24 -6.35
N LYS A 6 -111.48 -2.02 -6.68
CA LYS A 6 -110.75 -1.13 -7.59
C LYS A 6 -109.72 -0.23 -6.89
N ASN A 7 -109.85 -0.04 -5.57
CA ASN A 7 -108.88 0.76 -4.79
C ASN A 7 -107.75 -0.09 -4.15
N LEU A 8 -107.76 -1.42 -4.34
CA LEU A 8 -106.68 -2.34 -3.92
C LEU A 8 -105.76 -2.75 -5.08
N LEU A 9 -106.01 -2.22 -6.29
CA LEU A 9 -105.19 -2.41 -7.50
C LEU A 9 -104.83 -1.05 -8.09
N ASN A 10 -104.21 -0.20 -7.27
CA ASN A 10 -103.56 1.00 -7.75
C ASN A 10 -102.03 0.78 -7.68
N ASP A 11 -101.45 0.36 -8.81
CA ASP A 11 -100.02 0.02 -8.95
C ASP A 11 -99.09 1.25 -8.91
N GLU A 12 -99.64 2.46 -8.79
CA GLU A 12 -98.86 3.71 -8.68
C GLU A 12 -98.17 3.87 -7.32
N GLY A 13 -98.72 3.32 -6.23
CA GLY A 13 -98.10 3.37 -4.89
C GLY A 13 -96.97 2.36 -4.70
N PHE A 14 -97.07 1.18 -5.35
CA PHE A 14 -96.06 0.13 -5.28
C PHE A 14 -94.80 0.50 -6.08
N SER A 15 -94.98 1.20 -7.22
CA SER A 15 -93.87 1.75 -8.00
C SER A 15 -93.07 2.79 -7.21
N PHE A 16 -93.74 3.68 -6.47
CA PHE A 16 -93.06 4.63 -5.57
C PHE A 16 -92.29 3.93 -4.46
N LEU A 17 -92.88 2.92 -3.81
CA LEU A 17 -92.22 2.15 -2.74
C LEU A 17 -91.01 1.37 -3.26
N LEU A 18 -91.10 0.79 -4.47
CA LEU A 18 -90.01 0.07 -5.12
C LEU A 18 -88.87 1.02 -5.49
N VAL A 19 -89.18 2.16 -6.14
CA VAL A 19 -88.18 3.20 -6.44
C VAL A 19 -87.53 3.74 -5.17
N PHE A 20 -88.31 4.00 -4.12
CA PHE A 20 -87.80 4.47 -2.84
C PHE A 20 -86.88 3.45 -2.17
N LEU A 21 -87.25 2.17 -2.18
CA LEU A 21 -86.44 1.08 -1.63
C LEU A 21 -85.17 0.86 -2.47
N THR A 22 -85.23 1.00 -3.80
CA THR A 22 -84.05 0.99 -4.67
C THR A 22 -83.13 2.17 -4.38
N ILE A 23 -83.64 3.38 -4.19
CA ILE A 23 -82.84 4.55 -3.84
C ILE A 23 -82.17 4.36 -2.47
N ILE A 24 -82.90 3.87 -1.46
CA ILE A 24 -82.33 3.56 -0.14
C ILE A 24 -81.21 2.52 -0.28
N LEU A 25 -81.45 1.45 -1.03
CA LEU A 25 -80.47 0.38 -1.24
C LEU A 25 -79.21 0.90 -1.94
N VAL A 26 -79.37 1.70 -3.01
CA VAL A 26 -78.25 2.35 -3.72
C VAL A 26 -77.53 3.34 -2.81
N THR A 27 -78.24 4.06 -1.94
CA THR A 27 -77.64 5.02 -1.00
C THR A 27 -76.84 4.31 0.09
N ILE A 28 -77.37 3.22 0.65
CA ILE A 28 -76.66 2.41 1.66
C ILE A 28 -75.40 1.78 1.05
N LEU A 29 -75.51 1.23 -0.17
CA LEU A 29 -74.36 0.69 -0.90
C LEU A 29 -73.34 1.77 -1.24
N GLY A 30 -73.80 2.95 -1.69
CA GLY A 30 -72.95 4.10 -2.00
C GLY A 30 -72.20 4.62 -0.77
N LEU A 31 -72.88 4.78 0.36
CA LEU A 31 -72.25 5.17 1.63
C LEU A 31 -71.28 4.10 2.15
N GLY A 32 -71.61 2.81 1.98
CA GLY A 32 -70.72 1.71 2.32
C GLY A 32 -69.41 1.74 1.53
N LEU A 33 -69.49 1.92 0.21
CA LEU A 33 -68.31 2.06 -0.66
C LEU A 33 -67.47 3.28 -0.29
N LEU A 34 -68.09 4.44 -0.06
CA LEU A 34 -67.37 5.65 0.36
C LEU A 34 -66.64 5.46 1.70
N ALA A 35 -67.27 4.77 2.66
CA ALA A 35 -66.65 4.48 3.95
C ALA A 35 -65.43 3.54 3.78
N VAL A 36 -65.55 2.48 2.98
CA VAL A 36 -64.43 1.57 2.68
C VAL A 36 -63.30 2.32 1.96
N SER A 37 -63.60 3.09 0.92
CA SER A 37 -62.59 3.86 0.19
C SER A 37 -61.90 4.90 1.08
N SER A 38 -62.65 5.59 1.95
CA SER A 38 -62.06 6.54 2.91
C SER A 38 -61.14 5.84 3.91
N ASN A 39 -61.49 4.64 4.37
CA ASN A 39 -60.64 3.87 5.28
C ASN A 39 -59.39 3.34 4.57
N SER A 40 -59.53 2.84 3.34
CA SER A 40 -58.39 2.43 2.52
C SER A 40 -57.42 3.59 2.25
N LEU A 41 -57.92 4.78 1.92
CA LEU A 41 -57.06 5.97 1.72
C LEU A 41 -56.35 6.40 3.00
N LYS A 42 -57.03 6.34 4.15
CA LYS A 42 -56.39 6.62 5.46
C LYS A 42 -55.33 5.58 5.79
N LEU A 43 -55.60 4.30 5.56
CA LEU A 43 -54.65 3.22 5.78
C LEU A 43 -53.41 3.39 4.89
N SER A 44 -53.58 3.58 3.58
CA SER A 44 -52.45 3.78 2.66
C SER A 44 -51.66 5.05 2.96
N LYS A 45 -52.31 6.12 3.43
CA LYS A 45 -51.60 7.32 3.89
C LYS A 45 -50.73 7.00 5.10
N HIS A 46 -51.27 6.29 6.08
CA HIS A 46 -50.56 5.91 7.29
C HIS A 46 -49.40 4.93 7.01
N GLU A 47 -49.61 3.92 6.16
CA GLU A 47 -48.55 2.99 5.72
C GLU A 47 -47.41 3.74 5.01
N ARG A 48 -47.74 4.70 4.14
CA ARG A 48 -46.73 5.52 3.45
C ARG A 48 -45.95 6.41 4.41
N GLU A 49 -46.63 7.01 5.39
CA GLU A 49 -45.98 7.81 6.44
C GLU A 49 -45.06 6.95 7.30
N ASP A 50 -45.52 5.77 7.73
CA ASP A 50 -44.74 4.83 8.53
C ASP A 50 -43.47 4.36 7.82
N GLN A 51 -43.57 3.97 6.54
CA GLN A 51 -42.42 3.57 5.74
C GLN A 51 -41.43 4.72 5.55
N SER A 52 -41.93 5.94 5.33
CA SER A 52 -41.06 7.11 5.19
C SER A 52 -40.31 7.42 6.49
N ILE A 53 -40.98 7.38 7.65
CA ILE A 53 -40.36 7.60 8.97
C ILE A 53 -39.27 6.54 9.24
N TYR A 54 -39.49 5.30 8.84
CA TYR A 54 -38.47 4.25 8.90
C TYR A 54 -37.22 4.62 8.08
N TYR A 55 -37.39 5.03 6.81
CA TYR A 55 -36.27 5.44 5.97
C TYR A 55 -35.51 6.67 6.50
N ILE A 56 -36.22 7.58 7.19
CA ILE A 56 -35.59 8.73 7.84
C ILE A 56 -34.69 8.26 9.00
N ALA A 57 -35.18 7.33 9.82
CA ALA A 57 -34.39 6.72 10.89
C ALA A 57 -33.17 5.97 10.32
N GLU A 58 -33.37 5.18 9.26
CA GLU A 58 -32.31 4.40 8.59
C GLU A 58 -31.23 5.31 8.00
N ALA A 59 -31.64 6.43 7.38
CA ALA A 59 -30.72 7.43 6.88
C ALA A 59 -29.87 8.04 8.01
N GLY A 60 -30.45 8.27 9.19
CA GLY A 60 -29.70 8.73 10.35
C GLY A 60 -28.65 7.72 10.84
N VAL A 61 -28.99 6.42 10.88
CA VAL A 61 -28.03 5.36 11.23
C VAL A 61 -26.87 5.34 10.23
N ASN A 62 -27.18 5.37 8.93
CA ASN A 62 -26.16 5.34 7.88
C ASN A 62 -25.28 6.59 7.86
N TYR A 63 -25.84 7.75 8.17
CA TYR A 63 -25.09 9.00 8.28
C TYR A 63 -24.07 8.93 9.42
N GLU A 64 -24.49 8.53 10.62
CA GLU A 64 -23.59 8.44 11.77
C GLU A 64 -22.51 7.39 11.55
N LYS A 65 -22.86 6.28 10.90
CA LYS A 65 -21.89 5.24 10.52
C LYS A 65 -20.77 5.78 9.63
N ALA A 66 -21.09 6.63 8.65
CA ALA A 66 -20.07 7.26 7.79
C ALA A 66 -19.12 8.15 8.61
N ILE A 67 -19.65 8.88 9.59
CA ILE A 67 -18.84 9.68 10.52
C ILE A 67 -17.94 8.77 11.36
N LEU A 68 -18.47 7.67 11.92
CA LEU A 68 -17.67 6.74 12.71
C LEU A 68 -16.53 6.11 11.89
N LEU A 69 -16.75 5.81 10.60
CA LEU A 69 -15.70 5.36 9.70
C LEU A 69 -14.61 6.42 9.50
N GLU A 70 -14.98 7.69 9.33
CA GLU A 70 -14.02 8.80 9.25
C GLU A 70 -13.20 8.91 10.55
N LYS A 71 -13.85 8.77 11.71
CA LYS A 71 -13.18 8.76 13.01
C LYS A 71 -12.27 7.55 13.22
N ALA A 72 -12.65 6.39 12.68
CA ALA A 72 -11.81 5.21 12.69
C ALA A 72 -10.50 5.46 11.91
N ASN A 73 -10.62 6.07 10.73
CA ASN A 73 -9.47 6.44 9.92
C ASN A 73 -8.59 7.49 10.62
N GLU A 74 -9.18 8.50 11.26
CA GLU A 74 -8.45 9.52 12.03
C GLU A 74 -7.63 8.89 13.18
N ALA A 75 -8.23 7.95 13.91
CA ALA A 75 -7.56 7.20 14.97
C ALA A 75 -6.43 6.32 14.43
N TYR A 76 -6.67 5.62 13.32
CA TYR A 76 -5.67 4.81 12.64
C TYR A 76 -4.44 5.63 12.23
N GLN A 77 -4.65 6.80 11.60
CA GLN A 77 -3.55 7.67 11.17
C GLN A 77 -2.76 8.24 12.37
N SER A 78 -3.46 8.59 13.45
CA SER A 78 -2.82 9.06 14.69
C SER A 78 -1.98 7.96 15.34
N ALA A 79 -2.55 6.77 15.49
CA ALA A 79 -1.85 5.59 16.00
C ALA A 79 -0.64 5.23 15.15
N LYS A 80 -0.74 5.33 13.82
CA LYS A 80 0.37 5.06 12.91
C LYS A 80 1.50 6.08 13.08
N ALA A 81 1.16 7.36 13.16
CA ALA A 81 2.16 8.41 13.40
C ALA A 81 2.88 8.25 14.74
N GLU A 82 2.17 7.81 15.78
CA GLU A 82 2.76 7.51 17.09
C GLU A 82 3.62 6.24 17.06
N TYR A 83 3.11 5.17 16.47
CA TYR A 83 3.81 3.92 16.29
C TYR A 83 5.11 4.10 15.51
N ASP A 84 5.09 4.91 14.46
CA ASP A 84 6.25 5.18 13.62
C ASP A 84 7.37 5.89 14.39
N ARG A 85 7.04 6.61 15.48
CA ARG A 85 7.99 7.28 16.38
C ARG A 85 8.53 6.37 17.49
N LEU A 86 7.95 5.18 17.71
CA LEU A 86 8.39 4.29 18.78
C LEU A 86 9.78 3.71 18.51
N PRO A 87 10.57 3.42 19.57
CA PRO A 87 11.77 2.62 19.44
C PRO A 87 11.42 1.24 18.86
N ILE A 88 12.28 0.76 17.97
CA ILE A 88 12.09 -0.50 17.23
C ILE A 88 11.75 -1.71 18.12
N GLN A 89 12.33 -1.80 19.32
CA GLN A 89 12.08 -2.91 20.26
C GLN A 89 10.63 -2.96 20.77
N GLN A 90 9.91 -1.84 20.64
CA GLN A 90 8.51 -1.66 21.05
C GLN A 90 7.56 -1.71 19.85
N LYS A 91 8.06 -1.67 18.61
CA LYS A 91 7.27 -1.81 17.38
C LYS A 91 6.82 -3.25 17.16
N LYS A 92 5.89 -3.70 18.00
CA LYS A 92 5.16 -4.96 17.87
C LYS A 92 3.74 -4.68 17.40
N TYR A 93 3.10 -5.62 16.73
CA TYR A 93 1.73 -5.43 16.24
C TYR A 93 0.76 -5.13 17.39
N GLU A 94 0.94 -5.81 18.52
CA GLU A 94 0.13 -5.60 19.73
C GLU A 94 0.25 -4.15 20.24
N LYS A 95 1.42 -3.53 20.09
CA LYS A 95 1.59 -2.13 20.48
C LYS A 95 0.86 -1.16 19.54
N PHE A 96 0.77 -1.50 18.27
CA PHE A 96 -0.03 -0.73 17.31
C PHE A 96 -1.53 -0.84 17.64
N VAL A 97 -2.00 -2.05 17.95
CA VAL A 97 -3.38 -2.29 18.41
C VAL A 97 -3.70 -1.42 19.62
N GLU A 98 -2.85 -1.44 20.67
CA GLU A 98 -3.03 -0.60 21.86
C GLU A 98 -3.19 0.90 21.52
N LEU A 99 -2.31 1.44 20.68
CA LEU A 99 -2.36 2.85 20.28
C LEU A 99 -3.63 3.19 19.49
N TYR A 100 -4.09 2.29 18.62
CA TYR A 100 -5.34 2.46 17.89
C TYR A 100 -6.54 2.49 18.83
N GLU A 101 -6.63 1.54 19.76
CA GLU A 101 -7.74 1.49 20.72
C GLU A 101 -7.80 2.75 21.61
N GLU A 102 -6.65 3.25 22.06
CA GLU A 102 -6.55 4.49 22.85
C GLU A 102 -7.01 5.71 22.04
N ASN A 103 -6.57 5.82 20.79
CA ASN A 103 -6.97 6.92 19.90
C ASN A 103 -8.47 6.89 19.57
N ILE A 104 -9.05 5.71 19.29
CA ILE A 104 -10.50 5.57 19.07
C ILE A 104 -11.28 6.07 20.29
N LYS A 105 -10.92 5.61 21.49
CA LYS A 105 -11.60 6.02 22.73
C LYS A 105 -11.57 7.54 22.90
N SER A 106 -10.39 8.15 22.72
CA SER A 106 -10.23 9.59 22.86
C SER A 106 -11.06 10.39 21.84
N ILE A 107 -11.23 9.87 20.61
CA ILE A 107 -11.95 10.57 19.54
C ILE A 107 -13.48 10.40 19.69
N ILE A 108 -13.94 9.23 20.15
CA ILE A 108 -15.37 8.92 20.27
C ILE A 108 -15.98 9.41 21.59
N GLU A 109 -15.23 9.44 22.69
CA GLU A 109 -15.74 9.86 24.01
C GLU A 109 -16.51 11.20 23.99
N PRO A 110 -16.05 12.25 23.29
CA PRO A 110 -16.78 13.52 23.19
C PRO A 110 -18.11 13.43 22.42
N LEU A 111 -18.33 12.39 21.62
CA LEU A 111 -19.55 12.19 20.82
C LEU A 111 -20.62 11.42 21.60
N LEU A 112 -20.23 10.71 22.67
CA LEU A 112 -21.14 9.86 23.43
C LEU A 112 -22.22 10.68 24.14
N ASN A 113 -23.44 10.16 24.12
CA ASN A 113 -24.62 10.75 24.76
C ASN A 113 -25.02 12.15 24.27
N ASN A 114 -24.40 12.65 23.20
CA ASN A 114 -24.85 13.86 22.53
C ASN A 114 -25.93 13.51 21.50
N GLU A 115 -26.95 14.36 21.42
CA GLU A 115 -27.98 14.25 20.39
C GLU A 115 -27.56 15.04 19.15
N ASN A 116 -27.40 14.33 18.02
CA ASN A 116 -27.15 14.93 16.71
C ASN A 116 -28.47 14.98 15.91
N ILE A 117 -28.80 16.13 15.33
CA ILE A 117 -30.07 16.35 14.62
C ILE A 117 -29.79 16.61 13.16
N ILE A 118 -30.35 15.77 12.29
CA ILE A 118 -30.32 15.95 10.84
C ILE A 118 -31.71 16.36 10.37
N ASN A 119 -31.79 17.48 9.68
CA ASN A 119 -33.04 18.03 9.16
C ASN A 119 -32.90 18.58 7.73
N ASN A 120 -31.87 18.17 6.98
CA ASN A 120 -31.58 18.65 5.62
C ASN A 120 -32.20 17.76 4.52
N PHE A 121 -33.12 16.87 4.88
CA PHE A 121 -33.86 16.05 3.93
C PHE A 121 -34.78 16.90 3.05
N GLU A 122 -35.09 16.40 1.86
CA GLU A 122 -36.14 16.99 1.03
C GLU A 122 -37.49 16.90 1.74
N GLU A 123 -38.33 17.92 1.58
CA GLU A 123 -39.65 17.96 2.18
C GLU A 123 -40.52 16.82 1.65
N GLN A 124 -41.12 16.03 2.55
CA GLN A 124 -42.00 14.94 2.19
C GLN A 124 -43.37 15.19 2.81
N LEU A 125 -44.44 15.03 2.01
CA LEU A 125 -45.82 15.19 2.47
C LEU A 125 -46.15 16.58 3.04
N GLY A 126 -45.40 17.62 2.66
CA GLY A 126 -45.57 18.97 3.19
C GLY A 126 -44.99 19.17 4.60
N MET A 127 -44.11 18.26 5.04
CA MET A 127 -43.50 18.25 6.36
C MET A 127 -41.99 18.02 6.25
N GLN A 128 -41.23 18.66 7.14
CA GLN A 128 -39.78 18.49 7.19
C GLN A 128 -39.40 17.20 7.93
N PRO A 129 -38.67 16.27 7.29
CA PRO A 129 -38.13 15.09 7.97
C PRO A 129 -37.01 15.46 8.94
N ILE A 130 -36.96 14.76 10.07
CA ILE A 130 -35.92 14.92 11.10
C ILE A 130 -35.43 13.55 11.55
N ALA A 131 -34.11 13.35 11.59
CA ALA A 131 -33.48 12.21 12.24
C ALA A 131 -32.71 12.68 13.49
N ARG A 132 -33.03 12.12 14.65
CA ARG A 132 -32.32 12.36 15.91
C ARG A 132 -31.45 11.17 16.23
N ILE A 133 -30.15 11.39 16.33
CA ILE A 133 -29.15 10.34 16.47
C ILE A 133 -28.51 10.46 17.84
N THR A 134 -28.29 9.33 18.50
CA THR A 134 -27.53 9.24 19.75
C THR A 134 -26.56 8.08 19.67
N LEU A 135 -25.32 8.31 20.10
CA LEU A 135 -24.28 7.29 20.19
C LEU A 135 -24.08 6.88 21.66
N LYS A 136 -24.05 5.58 21.93
CA LYS A 136 -23.77 5.01 23.26
C LYS A 136 -22.75 3.88 23.18
N GLN A 137 -21.87 3.80 24.17
CA GLN A 137 -20.94 2.69 24.26
C GLN A 137 -21.60 1.45 24.85
N ASP A 138 -21.30 0.28 24.29
CA ASP A 138 -21.62 -1.02 24.89
C ASP A 138 -20.62 -1.31 26.02
N LEU A 139 -21.13 -1.58 27.23
CA LEU A 139 -20.30 -1.79 28.41
C LEU A 139 -19.68 -3.19 28.47
N ASP A 140 -20.21 -4.15 27.70
CA ASP A 140 -19.79 -5.55 27.74
C ASP A 140 -18.66 -5.87 26.73
N THR A 141 -18.41 -4.98 25.77
CA THR A 141 -17.39 -5.16 24.73
C THR A 141 -16.55 -3.90 24.53
N ASN A 142 -15.22 -4.07 24.51
CA ASN A 142 -14.29 -2.98 24.25
C ASN A 142 -14.49 -2.49 22.80
N LEU A 143 -14.75 -1.19 22.61
CA LEU A 143 -14.92 -0.54 21.31
C LEU A 143 -16.16 -0.90 20.46
N ARG A 144 -17.24 -1.38 21.10
CA ARG A 144 -18.57 -1.46 20.46
C ARG A 144 -19.43 -0.27 20.83
N TYR A 145 -20.13 0.28 19.85
CA TYR A 145 -21.03 1.43 20.05
C TYR A 145 -22.37 1.21 19.36
N TRP A 146 -23.44 1.59 20.05
CA TRP A 146 -24.82 1.60 19.57
C TRP A 146 -25.16 2.97 18.98
N ILE A 147 -25.55 2.96 17.71
CA ILE A 147 -26.16 4.09 17.02
C ILE A 147 -27.67 3.92 17.18
N THR A 148 -28.33 4.87 17.83
CA THR A 148 -29.78 4.96 17.89
C THR A 148 -30.24 6.13 17.03
N SER A 149 -31.13 5.90 16.08
CA SER A 149 -31.71 6.94 15.23
C SER A 149 -33.23 6.94 15.32
N ILE A 150 -33.80 8.09 15.65
CA ILE A 150 -35.26 8.31 15.72
C ILE A 150 -35.67 9.17 14.54
N GLY A 151 -36.45 8.60 13.62
CA GLY A 151 -37.05 9.30 12.51
C GLY A 151 -38.39 9.94 12.91
N THR A 152 -38.61 11.19 12.52
CA THR A 152 -39.86 11.93 12.77
C THR A 152 -40.18 12.93 11.66
N TYR A 153 -41.46 13.34 11.62
CA TYR A 153 -41.90 14.53 10.88
C TYR A 153 -42.14 15.69 11.85
N GLY A 154 -41.31 16.73 11.78
CA GLY A 154 -41.37 17.90 12.68
C GLY A 154 -40.93 17.65 14.14
N GLU A 155 -40.93 18.70 14.95
CA GLU A 155 -40.39 18.70 16.32
C GLU A 155 -41.32 18.10 17.39
N SER A 156 -42.63 18.00 17.11
CA SER A 156 -43.64 17.40 18.01
C SER A 156 -44.43 16.32 17.25
N PRO A 157 -43.84 15.12 17.10
CA PRO A 157 -44.36 14.13 16.17
C PRO A 157 -45.59 13.38 16.72
N SER A 158 -46.54 13.09 15.84
CA SER A 158 -47.63 12.13 16.13
C SER A 158 -47.18 10.67 16.00
N GLN A 159 -46.13 10.41 15.22
CA GLN A 159 -45.57 9.10 14.92
C GLN A 159 -44.04 9.19 14.84
N LYS A 160 -43.36 8.16 15.34
CA LYS A 160 -41.89 8.03 15.29
C LYS A 160 -41.51 6.58 15.00
N ARG A 161 -40.31 6.37 14.45
CA ARG A 161 -39.64 5.07 14.39
C ARG A 161 -38.25 5.19 14.96
N GLU A 162 -37.82 4.15 15.65
CA GLU A 162 -36.51 4.07 16.27
C GLU A 162 -35.78 2.85 15.71
N LEU A 163 -34.61 3.10 15.13
CA LEU A 163 -33.71 2.06 14.64
C LEU A 163 -32.43 2.09 15.45
N GLN A 164 -31.90 0.90 15.71
CA GLN A 164 -30.64 0.72 16.42
C GLN A 164 -29.72 -0.23 15.66
N GLN A 165 -28.46 0.13 15.58
CA GLN A 165 -27.41 -0.72 15.01
C GLN A 165 -26.16 -0.59 15.88
N SER A 166 -25.45 -1.70 16.12
CA SER A 166 -24.12 -1.66 16.73
C SER A 166 -23.02 -1.70 15.68
N VAL A 167 -21.97 -0.95 15.96
CA VAL A 167 -20.73 -0.92 15.18
C VAL A 167 -19.57 -1.31 16.08
N ASP A 168 -18.79 -2.28 15.62
CA ASP A 168 -17.56 -2.72 16.25
C ASP A 168 -16.38 -2.03 15.57
N PHE A 169 -15.59 -1.27 16.31
CA PHE A 169 -14.30 -0.84 15.78
C PHE A 169 -13.33 -2.01 15.84
N VAL A 170 -12.83 -2.39 14.67
CA VAL A 170 -11.86 -3.47 14.50
C VAL A 170 -10.57 -2.89 13.95
N LEU A 171 -9.46 -3.60 14.11
CA LEU A 171 -8.20 -3.26 13.47
C LEU A 171 -7.74 -4.43 12.63
N ASP A 172 -7.96 -4.30 11.33
CA ASP A 172 -7.39 -5.17 10.31
C ASP A 172 -6.58 -4.30 9.34
N ALA A 173 -5.27 -4.53 9.26
CA ALA A 173 -4.33 -3.72 8.51
C ALA A 173 -3.23 -4.60 7.92
N GLU A 174 -2.69 -4.19 6.77
CA GLU A 174 -1.58 -4.89 6.15
C GLU A 174 -0.35 -4.91 7.07
N THR A 175 0.32 -6.06 7.19
CA THR A 175 1.57 -6.15 7.95
C THR A 175 2.63 -6.95 7.21
N THR A 176 3.90 -6.58 7.37
CA THR A 176 5.02 -7.19 6.64
C THR A 176 5.54 -8.50 7.26
N ASN A 177 4.91 -9.03 8.31
CA ASN A 177 5.41 -10.15 9.11
C ASN A 177 4.49 -11.39 9.15
N ASN A 178 3.71 -11.64 8.10
CA ASN A 178 3.14 -12.98 7.88
C ASN A 178 4.21 -13.92 7.31
N ASN A 179 5.12 -14.38 8.18
CA ASN A 179 5.84 -15.62 7.94
C ASN A 179 4.87 -16.78 8.13
N GLY A 180 4.15 -17.13 7.06
CA GLY A 180 3.30 -18.32 7.06
C GLY A 180 2.37 -18.39 5.87
N GLY A 181 2.80 -19.13 4.84
CA GLY A 181 1.89 -19.71 3.87
C GLY A 181 1.64 -18.86 2.63
N ASP A 182 1.34 -19.58 1.55
CA ASP A 182 1.11 -19.08 0.22
C ASP A 182 -0.02 -18.03 0.15
N ASP A 183 0.04 -17.26 -0.94
CA ASP A 183 -0.94 -16.28 -1.46
C ASP A 183 -0.74 -14.80 -1.05
N GLU A 184 -0.59 -13.99 -2.11
CA GLU A 184 -0.90 -12.56 -2.34
C GLU A 184 -1.26 -11.72 -1.08
N GLU A 185 -0.68 -10.55 -0.77
CA GLU A 185 -0.17 -9.44 -1.58
C GLU A 185 0.86 -8.68 -0.70
N ASN A 186 1.97 -8.24 -1.29
CA ASN A 186 3.19 -7.84 -0.59
C ASN A 186 3.23 -6.35 -0.27
N LEU A 187 3.76 -6.05 0.93
CA LEU A 187 4.64 -4.93 1.32
C LEU A 187 4.36 -3.54 0.72
N ASN A 188 4.27 -2.54 1.60
CA ASN A 188 4.30 -1.08 1.35
C ASN A 188 5.57 -0.55 0.64
N THR A 189 5.90 -1.11 -0.52
CA THR A 189 6.79 -0.53 -1.51
C THR A 189 5.94 -0.31 -2.75
N ALA A 190 5.69 0.96 -3.11
CA ALA A 190 4.88 1.30 -4.27
C ALA A 190 5.28 0.42 -5.46
N THR A 191 4.38 -0.50 -5.84
CA THR A 191 4.56 -1.32 -7.03
C THR A 191 4.65 -0.36 -8.20
N PRO A 192 5.78 -0.31 -8.93
CA PRO A 192 5.95 0.71 -9.94
C PRO A 192 4.92 0.52 -11.05
N GLU A 193 4.00 1.47 -11.19
CA GLU A 193 3.02 1.50 -12.29
C GLU A 193 3.65 1.99 -13.61
N PHE A 194 4.81 2.65 -13.51
CA PHE A 194 5.52 3.30 -14.61
C PHE A 194 6.88 2.67 -14.85
N ALA A 195 7.34 2.68 -16.10
CA ALA A 195 8.75 2.43 -16.44
C ALA A 195 9.67 3.42 -15.75
N VAL A 196 9.24 4.69 -15.71
CA VAL A 196 9.95 5.78 -15.06
C VAL A 196 8.94 6.72 -14.41
N GLN A 197 9.10 6.97 -13.12
CA GLN A 197 8.40 8.01 -12.40
C GLN A 197 9.41 8.96 -11.74
N THR A 198 9.26 10.27 -11.95
CA THR A 198 10.15 11.26 -11.34
C THR A 198 9.41 12.38 -10.62
N LYS A 199 10.07 12.98 -9.63
CA LYS A 199 9.57 14.23 -9.04
C LYS A 199 9.80 15.40 -9.99
N GLY A 200 11.04 15.51 -10.46
CA GLY A 200 11.53 16.49 -11.42
C GLY A 200 11.56 15.94 -12.85
N ASN A 201 12.57 16.32 -13.60
CA ASN A 201 12.62 16.18 -15.06
C ASN A 201 12.94 14.75 -15.52
N ILE A 202 12.40 14.41 -16.69
CA ILE A 202 12.82 13.26 -17.51
C ILE A 202 13.40 13.82 -18.79
N LYS A 203 14.69 13.64 -19.04
CA LYS A 203 15.37 14.12 -20.26
C LYS A 203 15.94 12.96 -21.06
N LEU A 204 15.41 12.75 -22.27
CA LEU A 204 15.91 11.76 -23.22
C LEU A 204 16.57 12.48 -24.39
N THR A 205 17.80 12.09 -24.71
CA THR A 205 18.60 12.66 -25.80
C THR A 205 19.28 11.56 -26.61
N GLY A 206 19.73 11.86 -27.82
CA GLY A 206 20.37 10.86 -28.68
C GLY A 206 19.37 9.79 -29.12
N GLY A 207 19.69 8.51 -28.95
CA GLY A 207 18.80 7.38 -29.28
C GLY A 207 18.12 6.76 -28.06
N ALA A 208 18.01 7.49 -26.94
CA ALA A 208 17.55 6.94 -25.68
C ALA A 208 16.06 6.57 -25.74
N SER A 209 15.68 5.37 -25.29
CA SER A 209 14.30 4.89 -25.40
C SER A 209 13.72 4.39 -24.08
N ILE A 210 12.48 4.73 -23.77
CA ILE A 210 11.70 4.12 -22.68
C ILE A 210 10.58 3.27 -23.29
N LYS A 211 10.55 1.98 -22.94
CA LYS A 211 9.51 1.03 -23.31
C LYS A 211 8.58 0.80 -22.12
N GLY A 212 7.53 1.61 -22.03
CA GLY A 212 6.53 1.62 -20.97
C GLY A 212 6.08 3.04 -20.67
N ASP A 213 5.17 3.17 -19.71
CA ASP A 213 4.59 4.45 -19.32
C ASP A 213 5.58 5.26 -18.48
N VAL A 214 5.50 6.59 -18.59
CA VAL A 214 6.32 7.51 -17.80
C VAL A 214 5.45 8.57 -17.16
N ALA A 215 5.88 9.06 -16.00
CA ALA A 215 5.22 10.19 -15.35
C ALA A 215 6.20 11.08 -14.60
N THR A 216 5.86 12.36 -14.53
CA THR A 216 6.47 13.33 -13.62
C THR A 216 5.40 14.03 -12.81
N ASP A 217 5.76 14.47 -11.60
CA ASP A 217 4.89 15.27 -10.73
C ASP A 217 4.92 16.74 -11.15
N ILE A 218 6.09 17.38 -11.02
CA ILE A 218 6.26 18.82 -11.29
C ILE A 218 7.26 19.12 -12.41
N GLY A 219 7.96 18.11 -12.94
CA GLY A 219 9.03 18.29 -13.91
C GLY A 219 8.58 18.38 -15.36
N ILE A 220 9.56 18.53 -16.24
CA ILE A 220 9.43 18.52 -17.70
C ILE A 220 9.92 17.17 -18.23
N ILE A 221 9.13 16.56 -19.11
CA ILE A 221 9.52 15.42 -19.93
C ILE A 221 9.98 15.96 -21.29
N SER A 222 11.26 15.81 -21.61
CA SER A 222 11.86 16.34 -22.83
C SER A 222 12.50 15.25 -23.68
N LEU A 223 12.18 15.26 -24.98
CA LEU A 223 12.75 14.37 -25.99
C LEU A 223 13.59 15.18 -26.98
N ASP A 224 14.76 14.68 -27.33
CA ASP A 224 15.61 15.22 -28.40
C ASP A 224 16.43 14.11 -29.07
N GLY A 225 16.92 14.35 -30.29
CA GLY A 225 17.54 13.30 -31.12
C GLY A 225 16.56 12.16 -31.43
N GLY A 226 17.03 10.99 -31.87
CA GLY A 226 16.17 9.81 -32.08
C GLY A 226 15.59 9.14 -30.81
N SER A 227 15.33 9.89 -29.73
CA SER A 227 14.79 9.35 -28.49
C SER A 227 13.29 9.06 -28.58
N SER A 228 12.78 8.16 -27.73
CA SER A 228 11.38 7.74 -27.80
C SER A 228 10.81 7.22 -26.48
N ILE A 229 9.49 7.33 -26.33
CA ILE A 229 8.69 6.72 -25.26
C ILE A 229 7.56 5.91 -25.92
N SER A 230 7.49 4.60 -25.66
CA SER A 230 6.44 3.76 -26.26
C SER A 230 5.09 3.90 -25.57
N GLY A 231 5.07 4.14 -24.25
CA GLY A 231 3.86 4.24 -23.44
C GLY A 231 3.23 5.63 -23.40
N THR A 232 2.41 5.83 -22.37
CA THR A 232 1.80 7.12 -22.02
C THR A 232 2.77 8.04 -21.29
N VAL A 233 2.48 9.35 -21.32
CA VAL A 233 3.31 10.42 -20.76
C VAL A 233 2.47 11.24 -19.79
N GLY A 234 2.58 10.95 -18.49
CA GLY A 234 1.92 11.71 -17.43
C GLY A 234 2.66 12.99 -17.10
N ALA A 235 2.20 14.13 -17.63
CA ALA A 235 2.77 15.45 -17.39
C ALA A 235 1.72 16.55 -17.62
N SER A 236 1.97 17.77 -17.14
CA SER A 236 1.20 18.94 -17.57
C SER A 236 1.39 19.21 -19.06
N SER A 237 0.41 19.83 -19.73
CA SER A 237 0.38 19.97 -21.19
C SER A 237 1.54 20.75 -21.79
N ASP A 238 2.12 21.68 -21.04
CA ASP A 238 3.30 22.49 -21.40
C ASP A 238 4.63 21.85 -20.96
N HIS A 239 4.55 20.75 -20.20
CA HIS A 239 5.69 20.03 -19.63
C HIS A 239 6.08 18.78 -20.44
N PHE A 240 5.46 18.53 -21.60
CA PHE A 240 5.92 17.53 -22.55
C PHE A 240 6.50 18.21 -23.81
N GLN A 241 7.83 18.20 -23.91
CA GLN A 241 8.57 18.97 -24.91
C GLN A 241 9.32 18.05 -25.88
N TYR A 242 9.14 18.31 -27.18
CA TYR A 242 9.81 17.56 -28.24
C TYR A 242 9.91 18.43 -29.51
N PRO A 243 10.96 18.24 -30.34
CA PRO A 243 11.10 18.93 -31.61
C PRO A 243 9.96 18.62 -32.60
N SER A 244 9.56 19.62 -33.39
CA SER A 244 8.44 19.51 -34.35
C SER A 244 8.62 18.40 -35.40
N TRP A 245 9.86 18.02 -35.72
CA TRP A 245 10.15 16.97 -36.70
C TRP A 245 9.83 15.56 -36.20
N MET A 246 9.60 15.36 -34.89
CA MET A 246 9.16 14.07 -34.33
C MET A 246 7.68 13.77 -34.61
N GLY A 247 6.96 14.71 -35.23
CA GLY A 247 5.51 14.62 -35.40
C GLY A 247 4.75 15.02 -34.13
N ASP A 248 3.44 14.87 -34.16
CA ASP A 248 2.58 15.17 -33.03
C ASP A 248 2.54 13.98 -32.05
N LEU A 249 3.08 14.18 -30.86
CA LEU A 249 3.08 13.20 -29.78
C LEU A 249 2.05 13.54 -28.69
N SER A 250 1.22 14.57 -28.88
CA SER A 250 0.22 15.01 -27.89
C SER A 250 -0.77 13.91 -27.50
N SER A 251 -1.04 12.96 -28.40
CA SER A 251 -1.91 11.80 -28.12
C SER A 251 -1.39 10.86 -27.03
N LYS A 252 -0.10 10.94 -26.67
CA LYS A 252 0.50 10.18 -25.57
C LYS A 252 0.33 10.85 -24.21
N LEU A 253 -0.01 12.14 -24.18
CA LEU A 253 -0.09 12.93 -22.97
C LEU A 253 -1.28 12.51 -22.10
N THR A 254 -1.03 12.28 -20.82
CA THR A 254 -2.02 12.03 -19.77
C THR A 254 -1.78 12.98 -18.60
N GLN A 255 -2.67 12.98 -17.60
CA GLN A 255 -2.50 13.83 -16.41
C GLN A 255 -1.19 13.51 -15.68
N SER A 256 -0.55 14.54 -15.12
CA SER A 256 0.58 14.35 -14.20
C SER A 256 0.20 13.44 -13.04
N ARG A 257 1.19 12.74 -12.50
CA ARG A 257 0.98 11.80 -11.38
C ARG A 257 1.73 12.32 -10.17
N LYS A 258 1.03 12.39 -9.04
CA LYS A 258 1.64 12.74 -7.76
C LYS A 258 2.84 11.81 -7.53
N TYR A 259 3.98 12.40 -7.19
CA TYR A 259 5.15 11.62 -6.86
C TYR A 259 4.89 10.82 -5.57
N PRO A 260 5.35 9.56 -5.46
CA PRO A 260 5.22 8.82 -4.21
C PRO A 260 5.91 9.58 -3.09
N ASP A 261 5.27 9.62 -1.91
CA ASP A 261 5.85 10.33 -0.77
C ASP A 261 7.22 9.73 -0.37
N SER A 262 8.04 10.50 0.35
CA SER A 262 9.44 10.14 0.68
C SER A 262 9.62 8.83 1.47
N SER A 263 8.51 8.21 1.90
CA SER A 263 8.46 6.88 2.53
C SER A 263 8.65 5.71 1.56
N ILE A 264 8.89 5.95 0.27
CA ILE A 264 9.07 4.88 -0.72
C ILE A 264 10.38 4.08 -0.56
N LEU A 265 11.37 4.63 0.15
CA LEU A 265 12.54 3.86 0.55
C LEU A 265 12.19 3.04 1.80
N PRO A 266 12.51 1.73 1.84
CA PRO A 266 12.40 0.97 3.08
C PRO A 266 13.27 1.60 4.17
N LEU A 267 12.92 1.43 5.44
CA LEU A 267 13.72 1.98 6.53
C LEU A 267 15.13 1.36 6.50
N PHE A 268 16.18 2.20 6.48
CA PHE A 268 17.54 1.70 6.52
C PHE A 268 17.84 1.09 7.91
N PRO A 269 18.36 -0.15 8.01
CA PRO A 269 18.42 -0.92 9.26
C PRO A 269 19.58 -0.53 10.20
N LEU A 270 19.70 0.75 10.55
CA LEU A 270 20.82 1.30 11.32
C LEU A 270 20.94 0.69 12.73
N GLU A 271 19.83 0.43 13.41
CA GLU A 271 19.86 -0.19 14.74
C GLU A 271 20.35 -1.64 14.69
N LYS A 272 19.87 -2.44 13.73
CA LYS A 272 20.37 -3.80 13.52
C LYS A 272 21.87 -3.79 13.25
N MET A 273 22.37 -2.85 12.44
CA MET A 273 23.81 -2.66 12.24
C MET A 273 24.56 -2.39 13.53
N GLN A 274 24.06 -1.48 14.39
CA GLN A 274 24.68 -1.17 15.69
C GLN A 274 24.66 -2.35 16.68
N GLN A 275 23.65 -3.22 16.59
CA GLN A 275 23.61 -4.45 17.38
C GLN A 275 24.67 -5.44 16.89
N LEU A 276 24.73 -5.67 15.58
CA LEU A 276 25.68 -6.61 14.98
C LEU A 276 27.13 -6.15 15.13
N SER A 277 27.40 -4.84 15.14
CA SER A 277 28.75 -4.29 15.34
C SER A 277 29.34 -4.60 16.72
N LYS A 278 28.51 -4.96 17.69
CA LYS A 278 28.94 -5.33 19.05
C LYS A 278 29.26 -6.81 19.19
N LEU A 279 28.98 -7.63 18.17
CA LEU A 279 29.32 -9.05 18.20
C LEU A 279 30.84 -9.23 18.23
N PRO A 280 31.35 -10.25 18.96
CA PRO A 280 32.76 -10.59 18.92
C PRO A 280 33.12 -11.05 17.50
N VAL A 281 34.33 -10.70 17.07
CA VAL A 281 34.86 -11.22 15.79
C VAL A 281 35.23 -12.71 15.93
N PRO A 282 35.11 -13.51 14.86
CA PRO A 282 35.50 -14.92 14.88
C PRO A 282 36.98 -15.12 15.27
N PRO A 283 37.29 -16.24 15.94
CA PRO A 283 38.67 -16.59 16.30
C PRO A 283 39.53 -16.85 15.06
N ASN A 284 40.84 -16.78 15.23
CA ASN A 284 41.78 -17.08 14.16
C ASN A 284 41.59 -18.51 13.65
N GLN A 285 41.64 -18.65 12.33
CA GLN A 285 41.48 -19.94 11.67
C GLN A 285 42.51 -20.06 10.55
N GLU A 286 43.23 -21.17 10.57
CA GLU A 286 44.20 -21.54 9.54
C GLU A 286 43.59 -22.50 8.51
N VAL A 287 44.05 -22.36 7.28
CA VAL A 287 43.93 -23.38 6.23
C VAL A 287 45.32 -23.99 6.05
N ILE A 288 45.42 -25.29 6.32
CA ILE A 288 46.65 -26.06 6.22
C ILE A 288 46.51 -27.01 5.03
N LYS A 289 47.35 -26.86 4.00
CA LYS A 289 47.43 -27.82 2.88
C LYS A 289 48.47 -28.90 3.18
N ASP A 290 49.59 -28.52 3.78
CA ASP A 290 50.68 -29.40 4.22
C ASP A 290 51.54 -28.69 5.30
N PRO A 291 52.61 -29.31 5.85
CA PRO A 291 53.41 -28.72 6.91
C PRO A 291 54.08 -27.36 6.57
N HIS A 292 54.33 -27.07 5.29
CA HIS A 292 54.99 -25.85 4.82
C HIS A 292 54.01 -24.84 4.20
N ASN A 293 52.83 -25.30 3.76
CA ASN A 293 51.79 -24.48 3.15
C ASN A 293 50.62 -24.28 4.11
N LYS A 294 50.70 -23.18 4.88
CA LYS A 294 49.66 -22.72 5.81
C LYS A 294 49.39 -21.24 5.62
N THR A 295 48.14 -20.85 5.76
CA THR A 295 47.72 -19.44 5.80
C THR A 295 46.52 -19.26 6.70
N PHE A 296 46.26 -18.04 7.15
CA PHE A 296 45.04 -17.71 7.88
C PHE A 296 43.91 -17.40 6.90
N ILE A 297 42.77 -18.08 7.04
CA ILE A 297 41.51 -17.67 6.42
C ILE A 297 40.78 -16.65 7.29
N ILE A 298 40.97 -16.72 8.62
CA ILE A 298 40.53 -15.71 9.57
C ILE A 298 41.72 -15.31 10.44
N ASN A 299 42.02 -14.02 10.51
CA ASN A 299 43.08 -13.48 11.37
C ASN A 299 42.65 -12.17 12.02
N ASN A 300 42.53 -12.14 13.35
CA ASN A 300 42.15 -10.98 14.15
C ASN A 300 40.84 -10.29 13.68
N GLY A 301 39.88 -11.10 13.21
CA GLY A 301 38.59 -10.64 12.68
C GLY A 301 38.60 -10.25 11.20
N HIS A 302 39.70 -10.50 10.47
CA HIS A 302 39.79 -10.31 9.03
C HIS A 302 39.57 -11.66 8.34
N PHE A 303 38.55 -11.77 7.50
CA PHE A 303 38.32 -12.91 6.62
C PHE A 303 39.09 -12.69 5.30
N LEU A 304 40.01 -13.59 4.98
CA LEU A 304 41.03 -13.41 3.93
C LEU A 304 41.03 -14.61 2.96
N ALA A 305 40.12 -14.61 2.00
CA ALA A 305 40.13 -15.54 0.88
C ALA A 305 40.94 -14.96 -0.30
N ASP A 306 42.21 -14.64 -0.05
CA ASP A 306 43.10 -13.93 -0.97
C ASP A 306 44.44 -14.67 -1.22
N ASN A 307 44.44 -15.99 -1.02
CA ASN A 307 45.57 -16.87 -1.29
C ASN A 307 45.11 -18.17 -1.96
N TRP A 308 45.92 -18.76 -2.84
CA TRP A 308 45.61 -20.04 -3.52
C TRP A 308 45.20 -21.16 -2.56
N MET A 309 45.73 -21.19 -1.33
CA MET A 309 45.38 -22.17 -0.32
C MET A 309 43.93 -22.05 0.15
N THR A 310 43.38 -20.84 0.13
CA THR A 310 42.00 -20.51 0.54
C THR A 310 40.98 -20.64 -0.59
N ASN A 311 41.43 -21.00 -1.80
CA ASN A 311 40.52 -21.21 -2.92
C ASN A 311 39.56 -22.38 -2.65
N ASN A 312 38.30 -22.21 -3.02
CA ASN A 312 37.17 -23.12 -2.76
C ASN A 312 36.89 -23.35 -1.27
N TYR A 313 37.29 -22.43 -0.39
CA TYR A 313 36.91 -22.48 1.00
C TYR A 313 35.38 -22.36 1.15
N THR A 314 34.81 -23.06 2.13
CA THR A 314 33.40 -22.93 2.49
C THR A 314 33.29 -22.29 3.87
N LEU A 315 32.78 -21.06 3.93
CA LEU A 315 32.43 -20.40 5.18
C LEU A 315 31.05 -20.87 5.63
N GLN A 316 31.00 -21.60 6.74
CA GLN A 316 29.76 -22.03 7.38
C GLN A 316 29.27 -20.91 8.32
N LEU A 317 28.10 -20.34 8.04
CA LEU A 317 27.47 -19.34 8.91
C LEU A 317 26.46 -20.01 9.84
N ASN A 318 26.90 -20.31 11.06
CA ASN A 318 26.04 -20.92 12.08
C ASN A 318 25.16 -19.87 12.82
N GLY A 319 25.37 -18.58 12.56
CA GLY A 319 24.64 -17.47 13.18
C GLY A 319 25.14 -16.13 12.66
N ASP A 320 24.62 -15.06 13.27
CA ASP A 320 25.03 -13.69 12.95
C ASP A 320 26.53 -13.51 13.26
N THR A 321 27.28 -12.91 12.33
CA THR A 321 28.75 -12.85 12.39
C THR A 321 29.27 -11.45 12.08
N HIS A 322 30.33 -11.04 12.78
CA HIS A 322 31.03 -9.75 12.58
C HIS A 322 32.45 -9.95 12.06
N PHE A 323 32.78 -9.34 10.93
CA PHE A 323 34.16 -9.21 10.43
C PHE A 323 34.60 -7.74 10.34
N LYS A 324 35.85 -7.45 10.69
CA LYS A 324 36.46 -6.13 10.43
C LYS A 324 36.70 -5.96 8.94
N GLN A 325 37.31 -6.96 8.33
CA GLN A 325 37.56 -6.99 6.90
C GLN A 325 37.06 -8.30 6.34
N PHE A 326 36.47 -8.24 5.15
CA PHE A 326 36.11 -9.42 4.40
C PHE A 326 36.61 -9.25 2.98
N LYS A 327 37.63 -10.03 2.63
CA LYS A 327 38.35 -9.91 1.37
C LYS A 327 38.29 -11.23 0.60
N VAL A 328 37.87 -11.15 -0.66
CA VAL A 328 37.98 -12.24 -1.63
C VAL A 328 38.68 -11.70 -2.87
N ASP A 329 39.80 -12.32 -3.23
CA ASP A 329 40.70 -11.81 -4.27
C ASP A 329 41.43 -12.95 -5.00
N GLN A 330 42.30 -12.61 -5.96
CA GLN A 330 43.17 -13.54 -6.68
C GLN A 330 42.42 -14.68 -7.42
N ASN A 331 41.22 -14.41 -7.95
CA ASN A 331 40.35 -15.41 -8.60
C ASN A 331 39.93 -16.57 -7.68
N ASN A 332 40.04 -16.39 -6.36
CA ASN A 332 39.54 -17.38 -5.42
C ASN A 332 38.02 -17.45 -5.45
N THR A 333 37.50 -18.67 -5.37
CA THR A 333 36.08 -18.93 -5.18
C THR A 333 35.81 -19.24 -3.71
N LEU A 334 34.87 -18.51 -3.11
CA LEU A 334 34.36 -18.71 -1.76
C LEU A 334 32.92 -19.21 -1.83
N THR A 335 32.59 -20.26 -1.09
CA THR A 335 31.20 -20.62 -0.82
C THR A 335 30.81 -20.13 0.58
N ILE A 336 29.72 -19.39 0.69
CA ILE A 336 29.10 -19.05 1.98
C ILE A 336 27.85 -19.92 2.12
N ASN A 337 27.83 -20.76 3.15
CA ASN A 337 26.67 -21.59 3.46
C ASN A 337 25.86 -20.92 4.57
N VAL A 338 24.62 -20.55 4.26
CA VAL A 338 23.68 -19.91 5.22
C VAL A 338 22.75 -20.91 5.91
N GLY A 339 22.75 -22.18 5.46
CA GLY A 339 21.83 -23.20 5.97
C GLY A 339 20.38 -22.95 5.58
N ASP A 340 19.46 -23.28 6.47
CA ASP A 340 18.01 -23.24 6.27
C ASP A 340 17.33 -21.97 6.82
N THR A 341 18.09 -21.11 7.48
CA THR A 341 17.60 -19.93 8.20
C THR A 341 18.39 -18.70 7.76
N ASP A 342 17.79 -17.52 7.87
CA ASP A 342 18.45 -16.26 7.52
C ASP A 342 19.71 -16.01 8.38
N LYS A 343 20.69 -15.33 7.78
CA LYS A 343 21.98 -14.99 8.42
C LYS A 343 22.34 -13.54 8.19
N ASN A 344 22.88 -12.90 9.22
CA ASN A 344 23.41 -11.53 9.12
C ASN A 344 24.93 -11.52 9.20
N LEU A 345 25.57 -10.81 8.28
CA LEU A 345 26.99 -10.48 8.31
C LEU A 345 27.15 -8.98 8.52
N TYR A 346 27.79 -8.56 9.60
CA TYR A 346 28.26 -7.18 9.73
C TYR A 346 29.74 -7.11 9.37
N ILE A 347 30.07 -6.21 8.45
CA ILE A 347 31.39 -6.08 7.85
C ILE A 347 31.79 -4.60 7.84
N GLU A 348 32.95 -4.25 8.39
CA GLU A 348 33.42 -2.87 8.27
C GLU A 348 33.90 -2.59 6.83
N ASP A 349 34.86 -3.39 6.33
CA ASP A 349 35.43 -3.28 5.00
C ASP A 349 35.16 -4.52 4.12
N PHE A 350 34.21 -4.41 3.20
CA PHE A 350 33.80 -5.48 2.28
C PHE A 350 34.47 -5.32 0.90
N ASN A 351 35.39 -6.22 0.56
CA ASN A 351 36.25 -6.11 -0.61
C ASN A 351 36.26 -7.38 -1.46
N ILE A 352 35.45 -7.38 -2.52
CA ILE A 352 35.48 -8.42 -3.55
C ILE A 352 36.22 -7.84 -4.75
N LEU A 353 37.53 -8.10 -4.80
CA LEU A 353 38.41 -7.58 -5.83
C LEU A 353 38.32 -8.48 -7.06
N GLN A 354 39.24 -9.44 -7.24
CA GLN A 354 39.12 -10.44 -8.30
C GLN A 354 38.50 -11.75 -7.82
N GLY A 355 37.75 -11.74 -6.72
CA GLY A 355 37.17 -12.94 -6.11
C GLY A 355 35.77 -13.33 -6.61
N HIS A 356 35.38 -14.57 -6.37
CA HIS A 356 34.03 -15.08 -6.67
C HIS A 356 33.37 -15.61 -5.41
N ILE A 357 32.16 -15.13 -5.09
CA ILE A 357 31.35 -15.65 -3.97
C ILE A 357 30.15 -16.41 -4.53
N LYS A 358 29.88 -17.59 -3.96
CA LYS A 358 28.66 -18.38 -4.16
C LYS A 358 27.92 -18.51 -2.83
N ILE A 359 26.60 -18.35 -2.85
CA ILE A 359 25.75 -18.62 -1.68
C ILE A 359 25.08 -19.98 -1.85
N VAL A 360 25.02 -20.75 -0.75
CA VAL A 360 24.29 -22.02 -0.68
C VAL A 360 23.47 -22.09 0.59
N GLY A 361 22.38 -22.87 0.56
CA GLY A 361 21.35 -22.88 1.60
C GLY A 361 20.03 -22.26 1.09
N THR A 362 18.98 -22.38 1.89
CA THR A 362 17.65 -21.82 1.59
C THR A 362 17.38 -20.50 2.32
N GLY A 363 18.14 -20.19 3.38
CA GLY A 363 18.05 -18.90 4.07
C GLY A 363 18.51 -17.71 3.22
N LYS A 364 18.11 -16.50 3.62
CA LYS A 364 18.59 -15.23 3.08
C LYS A 364 19.89 -14.78 3.78
N LEU A 365 20.77 -14.12 3.04
CA LEU A 365 21.99 -13.50 3.55
C LEU A 365 21.83 -11.97 3.55
N ASN A 366 21.88 -11.37 4.73
CA ASN A 366 21.92 -9.92 4.88
C ASN A 366 23.34 -9.48 5.22
N VAL A 367 23.94 -8.65 4.37
CA VAL A 367 25.30 -8.13 4.55
C VAL A 367 25.24 -6.64 4.86
N TYR A 368 25.66 -6.25 6.04
CA TYR A 368 25.69 -4.88 6.53
C TYR A 368 27.11 -4.34 6.47
N ILE A 369 27.34 -3.37 5.61
CA ILE A 369 28.66 -2.84 5.26
C ILE A 369 28.78 -1.43 5.82
N ASN A 370 29.71 -1.21 6.75
CA ASN A 370 29.77 0.04 7.50
C ASN A 370 30.70 1.09 6.89
N ASN A 371 31.87 0.70 6.38
CA ASN A 371 32.92 1.63 5.96
C ASN A 371 33.14 1.59 4.43
N THR A 372 33.80 0.53 3.94
CA THR A 372 34.23 0.43 2.55
C THR A 372 33.50 -0.69 1.82
N PHE A 373 33.03 -0.42 0.60
CA PHE A 373 32.46 -1.43 -0.28
C PHE A 373 33.12 -1.40 -1.67
N ASN A 374 33.83 -2.47 -2.00
CA ASN A 374 34.38 -2.71 -3.34
C ASN A 374 33.84 -4.02 -3.92
N LEU A 375 33.27 -3.97 -5.11
CA LEU A 375 32.80 -5.13 -5.87
C LEU A 375 33.29 -5.04 -7.32
N LYS A 376 34.27 -5.88 -7.67
CA LYS A 376 34.81 -6.03 -9.03
C LYS A 376 34.63 -7.47 -9.56
N GLY A 377 34.67 -8.47 -8.67
CA GLY A 377 34.52 -9.89 -9.03
C GLY A 377 33.07 -10.32 -9.23
N SER A 378 32.67 -11.49 -8.74
CA SER A 378 31.27 -11.93 -8.83
C SER A 378 30.67 -12.28 -7.48
N LEU A 379 29.41 -11.89 -7.28
CA LEU A 379 28.64 -12.21 -6.08
C LEU A 379 27.39 -12.99 -6.47
N ASN A 380 27.36 -14.27 -6.15
CA ASN A 380 26.25 -15.18 -6.42
C ASN A 380 25.82 -15.16 -7.90
N ARG A 381 26.80 -15.19 -8.80
CA ARG A 381 26.56 -15.22 -10.25
C ARG A 381 25.55 -16.31 -10.61
N ASN A 382 24.51 -15.95 -11.36
CA ASN A 382 23.38 -16.80 -11.76
C ASN A 382 22.55 -17.37 -10.59
N GLY A 383 22.73 -16.86 -9.38
CA GLY A 383 21.93 -17.24 -8.21
C GLY A 383 20.62 -16.47 -8.12
N ASN A 384 19.87 -16.73 -7.05
CA ASN A 384 18.63 -16.02 -6.75
C ASN A 384 18.94 -14.64 -6.12
N ALA A 385 18.50 -13.57 -6.77
CA ALA A 385 18.70 -12.20 -6.28
C ALA A 385 17.90 -11.89 -5.00
N ASN A 386 16.83 -12.64 -4.71
CA ASN A 386 16.07 -12.54 -3.44
C ASN A 386 16.83 -13.11 -2.23
N GLN A 387 17.94 -13.80 -2.47
CA GLN A 387 18.69 -14.48 -1.40
C GLN A 387 19.72 -13.57 -0.73
N ILE A 388 20.08 -12.42 -1.31
CA ILE A 388 21.16 -11.57 -0.79
C ILE A 388 20.71 -10.10 -0.76
N ASN A 389 20.82 -9.51 0.43
CA ASN A 389 20.65 -8.07 0.63
C ASN A 389 21.96 -7.45 1.09
N LEU A 390 22.38 -6.38 0.43
CA LEU A 390 23.55 -5.58 0.78
C LEU A 390 23.10 -4.23 1.33
N TYR A 391 23.44 -3.90 2.56
CA TYR A 391 23.14 -2.62 3.19
C TYR A 391 24.44 -1.83 3.37
N TYR A 392 24.60 -0.70 2.68
CA TYR A 392 25.79 0.13 2.77
C TYR A 392 25.53 1.44 3.50
N ASN A 393 26.14 1.61 4.67
CA ASN A 393 26.03 2.80 5.51
C ASN A 393 27.17 3.82 5.28
N GLY A 394 28.22 3.44 4.56
CA GLY A 394 29.35 4.34 4.29
C GLY A 394 28.95 5.50 3.36
N ALA A 395 29.72 6.60 3.45
CA ALA A 395 29.46 7.81 2.67
C ALA A 395 30.26 7.87 1.35
N SER A 396 31.30 7.04 1.23
CA SER A 396 32.18 7.02 0.06
C SER A 396 31.42 6.51 -1.16
N ALA A 397 31.56 7.20 -2.30
CA ALA A 397 30.93 6.78 -3.54
C ALA A 397 31.41 5.37 -3.94
N ILE A 398 30.49 4.56 -4.43
CA ILE A 398 30.76 3.18 -4.86
C ILE A 398 30.82 3.15 -6.38
N THR A 399 31.86 2.52 -6.92
CA THR A 399 31.95 2.18 -8.35
C THR A 399 32.00 0.67 -8.51
N ILE A 400 30.99 0.12 -9.17
CA ILE A 400 30.93 -1.29 -9.57
C ILE A 400 31.30 -1.38 -11.04
N ALA A 401 32.41 -2.06 -11.33
CA ALA A 401 33.05 -2.03 -12.64
C ALA A 401 33.72 -3.36 -13.00
N GLY A 402 34.01 -3.55 -14.29
CA GLY A 402 34.88 -4.62 -14.78
C GLY A 402 34.18 -5.97 -14.96
N GLU A 403 33.13 -6.01 -15.78
CA GLU A 403 32.34 -7.22 -16.07
C GLU A 403 31.78 -7.93 -14.83
N THR A 404 31.66 -7.22 -13.70
CA THR A 404 31.07 -7.74 -12.45
C THR A 404 29.71 -8.38 -12.72
N GLN A 405 29.51 -9.58 -12.16
CA GLN A 405 28.22 -10.27 -12.18
C GLN A 405 27.71 -10.48 -10.76
N SER A 406 26.52 -9.94 -10.46
CA SER A 406 25.93 -10.02 -9.11
C SER A 406 24.45 -10.34 -9.15
N ALA A 407 24.01 -11.28 -8.33
CA ALA A 407 22.61 -11.51 -7.99
C ALA A 407 22.37 -11.15 -6.52
N ALA A 408 22.10 -9.87 -6.26
CA ALA A 408 21.86 -9.32 -4.93
C ALA A 408 21.14 -7.97 -5.00
N SER A 409 20.25 -7.71 -4.05
CA SER A 409 19.68 -6.37 -3.85
C SER A 409 20.65 -5.49 -3.07
N LEU A 410 20.76 -4.22 -3.45
CA LEU A 410 21.64 -3.24 -2.82
C LEU A 410 20.82 -2.07 -2.28
N TYR A 411 20.99 -1.77 -1.00
CA TYR A 411 20.52 -0.55 -0.37
C TYR A 411 21.71 0.30 0.09
N SER A 412 21.96 1.40 -0.61
CA SER A 412 22.87 2.44 -0.13
C SER A 412 22.11 3.51 0.65
N LYS A 413 22.51 3.75 1.89
CA LYS A 413 21.89 4.79 2.72
C LYS A 413 22.14 6.20 2.20
N GLN A 414 23.36 6.50 1.75
CA GLN A 414 23.69 7.86 1.26
C GLN A 414 24.75 7.94 0.15
N ALA A 415 25.45 6.85 -0.17
CA ALA A 415 26.57 6.94 -1.10
C ALA A 415 26.10 6.98 -2.55
N ASN A 416 26.72 7.86 -3.33
CA ASN A 416 26.50 7.89 -4.77
C ASN A 416 26.99 6.58 -5.41
N LEU A 417 26.21 6.08 -6.36
CA LEU A 417 26.45 4.79 -7.01
C LEU A 417 26.82 5.00 -8.47
N THR A 418 27.88 4.35 -8.92
CA THR A 418 28.29 4.31 -10.33
C THR A 418 28.47 2.87 -10.79
N PHE A 419 27.83 2.54 -11.89
CA PHE A 419 27.81 1.23 -12.50
C PHE A 419 28.43 1.35 -13.89
N THR A 420 29.53 0.64 -14.18
CA THR A 420 30.23 0.81 -15.46
C THR A 420 30.90 -0.46 -16.01
N GLY A 421 31.22 -0.48 -17.30
CA GLY A 421 31.99 -1.58 -17.91
C GLY A 421 31.19 -2.87 -18.11
N GLY A 422 29.93 -2.76 -18.56
CA GLY A 422 29.15 -3.91 -19.03
C GLY A 422 28.71 -4.90 -17.94
N ILE A 423 28.44 -4.42 -16.73
CA ILE A 423 28.06 -5.26 -15.60
C ILE A 423 26.75 -6.03 -15.83
N GLY A 424 26.67 -7.23 -15.24
CA GLY A 424 25.46 -8.05 -15.17
C GLY A 424 24.92 -8.06 -13.76
N LEU A 425 23.98 -7.17 -13.44
CA LEU A 425 23.33 -7.14 -12.13
C LEU A 425 21.93 -7.75 -12.22
N THR A 426 21.52 -8.44 -11.17
CA THR A 426 20.13 -8.81 -10.87
C THR A 426 19.87 -8.52 -9.40
N GLY A 427 18.74 -7.89 -9.08
CA GLY A 427 18.49 -7.33 -7.74
C GLY A 427 17.93 -5.92 -7.79
N ASN A 428 17.21 -5.54 -6.73
CA ASN A 428 16.70 -4.18 -6.60
C ASN A 428 17.80 -3.23 -6.09
N ILE A 429 17.72 -1.96 -6.46
CA ILE A 429 18.64 -0.91 -6.02
C ILE A 429 17.84 0.15 -5.29
N TYR A 430 18.14 0.32 -4.00
CA TYR A 430 17.61 1.37 -3.14
C TYR A 430 18.73 2.36 -2.83
N ALA A 431 18.47 3.65 -3.01
CA ALA A 431 19.49 4.66 -2.78
C ALA A 431 18.92 5.92 -2.12
N GLY A 432 19.38 6.20 -0.90
CA GLY A 432 19.27 7.53 -0.29
C GLY A 432 20.35 8.51 -0.78
N ALA A 433 20.95 8.21 -1.94
CA ALA A 433 21.99 9.02 -2.57
C ALA A 433 21.42 10.26 -3.29
N THR A 434 22.31 11.13 -3.75
CA THR A 434 21.94 12.27 -4.62
C THR A 434 22.17 11.96 -6.11
N LYS A 435 22.97 10.93 -6.41
CA LYS A 435 23.30 10.54 -7.78
C LYS A 435 23.46 9.03 -7.92
N VAL A 436 22.82 8.46 -8.95
CA VAL A 436 23.00 7.07 -9.39
C VAL A 436 23.30 7.07 -10.88
N THR A 437 24.42 6.49 -11.30
CA THR A 437 24.87 6.54 -12.70
C THR A 437 25.10 5.14 -13.25
N PHE A 438 24.52 4.88 -14.42
CA PHE A 438 24.78 3.69 -15.24
C PHE A 438 25.47 4.13 -16.53
N ASN A 439 26.74 3.73 -16.70
CA ASN A 439 27.59 4.12 -17.82
C ASN A 439 28.25 2.89 -18.45
N GLY A 440 27.76 2.46 -19.61
CA GLY A 440 28.24 1.27 -20.30
C GLY A 440 27.08 0.31 -20.56
N GLY A 441 27.30 -0.71 -21.40
CA GLY A 441 26.30 -1.73 -21.77
C GLY A 441 25.87 -2.66 -20.63
N SER A 442 25.61 -2.12 -19.44
CA SER A 442 25.05 -2.84 -18.32
C SER A 442 23.69 -3.37 -18.72
N ASN A 443 23.50 -4.68 -18.60
CA ASN A 443 22.22 -5.33 -18.78
C ASN A 443 21.71 -5.71 -17.40
N SER A 444 20.62 -5.07 -16.98
CA SER A 444 19.89 -5.50 -15.79
C SER A 444 18.61 -6.23 -16.17
N ASN A 445 18.19 -7.21 -15.36
CA ASN A 445 16.94 -7.95 -15.53
C ASN A 445 16.09 -7.92 -14.26
N GLY A 446 14.83 -7.52 -14.37
CA GLY A 446 13.84 -7.55 -13.29
C GLY A 446 14.19 -6.68 -12.07
N GLN A 447 14.75 -5.49 -12.29
CA GLN A 447 15.24 -4.62 -11.22
C GLN A 447 14.38 -3.37 -11.02
N HIS A 448 14.02 -3.09 -9.77
CA HIS A 448 13.54 -1.76 -9.40
C HIS A 448 14.70 -0.89 -8.93
N ILE A 449 14.76 0.35 -9.44
CA ILE A 449 15.69 1.38 -9.00
C ILE A 449 14.87 2.43 -8.27
N ILE A 450 14.93 2.40 -6.94
CA ILE A 450 14.22 3.31 -6.05
C ILE A 450 15.24 4.27 -5.44
N ALA A 451 15.32 5.48 -5.99
CA ALA A 451 16.29 6.48 -5.60
C ALA A 451 15.64 7.87 -5.54
N PRO A 452 14.67 8.09 -4.64
CA PRO A 452 13.71 9.18 -4.76
C PRO A 452 14.31 10.57 -4.64
N ASN A 453 15.51 10.68 -4.07
CA ASN A 453 16.26 11.93 -3.92
C ASN A 453 17.46 12.04 -4.89
N ALA A 454 17.62 11.08 -5.80
CA ALA A 454 18.76 10.99 -6.68
C ALA A 454 18.42 11.41 -8.11
N SER A 455 19.35 12.09 -8.77
CA SER A 455 19.39 12.12 -10.23
C SER A 455 19.93 10.79 -10.75
N VAL A 456 19.10 10.04 -11.46
CA VAL A 456 19.49 8.82 -12.17
C VAL A 456 19.99 9.19 -13.57
N ILE A 457 21.20 8.74 -13.91
CA ILE A 457 21.85 9.03 -15.19
C ILE A 457 22.11 7.72 -15.93
N LEU A 458 21.58 7.62 -17.15
CA LEU A 458 21.82 6.51 -18.07
C LEU A 458 22.65 7.02 -19.25
N GLU A 459 23.82 6.44 -19.44
CA GLU A 459 24.74 6.78 -20.53
C GLU A 459 25.54 5.54 -20.99
N GLY A 460 26.37 5.69 -22.02
CA GLY A 460 27.25 4.61 -22.48
C GLY A 460 26.53 3.35 -22.98
N GLY A 461 25.25 3.44 -23.35
CA GLY A 461 24.45 2.29 -23.81
C GLY A 461 23.88 1.42 -22.68
N ALA A 462 23.65 1.97 -21.49
CA ALA A 462 22.99 1.24 -20.40
C ALA A 462 21.58 0.77 -20.77
N HIS A 463 21.27 -0.50 -20.47
CA HIS A 463 19.97 -1.13 -20.71
C HIS A 463 19.38 -1.64 -19.39
N ILE A 464 18.33 -0.97 -18.93
CA ILE A 464 17.59 -1.30 -17.71
C ILE A 464 16.32 -2.07 -18.06
N LYS A 465 16.09 -3.20 -17.40
CA LYS A 465 14.78 -3.89 -17.40
C LYS A 465 14.17 -3.85 -16.00
N GLY A 466 13.04 -3.17 -15.89
CA GLY A 466 12.31 -2.91 -14.66
C GLY A 466 11.85 -1.47 -14.60
N ALA A 467 11.80 -0.89 -13.40
CA ALA A 467 11.23 0.43 -13.17
C ALA A 467 12.19 1.34 -12.41
N ILE A 468 12.06 2.66 -12.65
CA ILE A 468 12.89 3.68 -12.03
C ILE A 468 12.00 4.70 -11.33
N ILE A 469 12.24 4.92 -10.04
CA ILE A 469 11.64 6.00 -9.26
C ILE A 469 12.77 6.89 -8.76
N SER A 470 12.78 8.17 -9.16
CA SER A 470 13.92 9.06 -8.90
C SER A 470 13.56 10.55 -8.84
N ASP A 471 14.48 11.39 -8.36
CA ASP A 471 14.27 12.84 -8.39
C ASP A 471 14.29 13.37 -9.83
N ASN A 472 15.27 12.94 -10.62
CA ASN A 472 15.38 13.28 -12.04
C ASN A 472 15.92 12.07 -12.83
N LEU A 473 15.53 11.94 -14.10
CA LEU A 473 16.14 11.00 -15.05
C LEU A 473 16.83 11.76 -16.19
N LEU A 474 18.09 11.43 -16.45
CA LEU A 474 18.83 11.87 -17.63
C LEU A 474 19.29 10.64 -18.41
N ALA A 475 18.80 10.45 -19.63
CA ALA A 475 19.22 9.35 -20.51
C ALA A 475 19.74 9.88 -21.85
N ASN A 476 20.87 9.35 -22.31
CA ASN A 476 21.55 9.79 -23.52
C ASN A 476 22.17 8.61 -24.30
N GLY A 477 22.40 8.81 -25.59
CA GLY A 477 23.00 7.82 -26.47
C GLY A 477 22.04 6.67 -26.75
N GLY A 478 22.52 5.43 -26.83
CA GLY A 478 21.70 4.25 -27.13
C GLY A 478 21.08 3.58 -25.89
N THR A 479 20.83 4.32 -24.80
CA THR A 479 20.34 3.73 -23.55
C THR A 479 18.87 3.35 -23.63
N SER A 480 18.43 2.36 -22.85
CA SER A 480 17.01 2.02 -22.78
C SER A 480 16.52 1.63 -21.40
N VAL A 481 15.28 1.98 -21.08
CA VAL A 481 14.52 1.42 -19.95
C VAL A 481 13.36 0.60 -20.51
N THR A 482 13.18 -0.64 -20.09
CA THR A 482 12.04 -1.48 -20.47
C THR A 482 11.29 -1.89 -19.22
N PHE A 483 10.02 -1.52 -19.12
CA PHE A 483 9.18 -1.89 -17.99
C PHE A 483 9.04 -3.41 -17.90
N THR A 484 9.24 -3.93 -16.70
CA THR A 484 8.94 -5.31 -16.32
C THR A 484 8.49 -5.29 -14.88
N GLU A 485 7.47 -6.07 -14.53
CA GLU A 485 7.08 -6.28 -13.14
C GLU A 485 8.27 -6.79 -12.32
N GLY A 486 8.42 -6.25 -11.11
CA GLY A 486 9.50 -6.65 -10.22
C GLY A 486 9.21 -8.02 -9.63
N THR A 487 10.09 -8.98 -9.86
CA THR A 487 10.00 -10.32 -9.27
C THR A 487 10.88 -10.47 -8.01
N ILE A 488 11.51 -9.37 -7.59
CA ILE A 488 12.47 -9.33 -6.49
C ILE A 488 11.85 -8.55 -5.34
N GLN A 489 11.78 -9.16 -4.16
CA GLN A 489 11.27 -8.54 -2.95
C GLN A 489 12.21 -7.41 -2.49
N PRO A 490 11.67 -6.33 -1.91
CA PRO A 490 12.47 -5.30 -1.25
C PRO A 490 13.23 -5.88 -0.04
N PRO A 491 14.38 -5.29 0.33
CA PRO A 491 15.10 -5.63 1.54
C PRO A 491 14.21 -5.34 2.76
N SER A 492 13.95 -6.34 3.59
CA SER A 492 13.18 -6.15 4.84
C SER A 492 13.98 -5.33 5.85
N SER A 493 13.33 -4.34 6.47
CA SER A 493 13.88 -3.52 7.56
C SER A 493 14.06 -4.29 8.87
N GLY A 494 13.56 -5.53 8.96
CA GLY A 494 13.69 -6.42 10.12
C GLY A 494 12.64 -6.20 11.22
N HIS A 495 11.62 -5.38 10.98
CA HIS A 495 10.52 -5.07 11.92
C HIS A 495 9.15 -5.06 11.22
N THR A 496 8.07 -5.23 11.99
CA THR A 496 6.70 -5.18 11.43
C THR A 496 6.42 -3.75 10.97
N GLU A 497 6.21 -3.58 9.66
CA GLU A 497 5.68 -2.34 9.10
C GLU A 497 4.16 -2.49 9.00
N ILE A 498 3.45 -1.46 9.44
CA ILE A 498 1.99 -1.37 9.34
C ILE A 498 1.66 -0.63 8.04
N GLY A 499 0.98 -1.34 7.14
CA GLY A 499 0.43 -0.81 5.90
C GLY A 499 -1.06 -0.49 6.00
N ASP A 500 -1.68 -0.20 4.87
CA ASP A 500 -2.99 0.43 4.82
C ASP A 500 -4.08 -0.39 5.55
N PRO A 501 -5.11 0.27 6.11
CA PRO A 501 -6.18 -0.43 6.81
C PRO A 501 -7.05 -1.21 5.83
N ILE A 502 -7.28 -2.49 6.10
CA ILE A 502 -8.18 -3.37 5.35
C ILE A 502 -9.61 -3.18 5.83
N THR A 503 -9.84 -3.19 7.15
CA THR A 503 -11.15 -2.98 7.75
C THR A 503 -11.01 -2.34 9.14
N LEU A 504 -11.75 -1.26 9.36
CA LEU A 504 -11.71 -0.49 10.62
C LEU A 504 -13.02 -0.54 11.42
N ILE A 505 -14.13 -0.88 10.77
CA ILE A 505 -15.42 -1.05 11.41
C ILE A 505 -16.11 -2.30 10.88
N LYS A 506 -16.84 -2.99 11.75
CA LYS A 506 -17.73 -4.09 11.40
C LYS A 506 -19.14 -3.76 11.87
N GLU A 507 -20.09 -3.91 10.97
CA GLU A 507 -21.51 -3.65 11.24
C GLU A 507 -22.19 -4.92 11.74
N ASN A 508 -23.05 -4.77 12.75
CA ASN A 508 -23.95 -5.82 13.20
C ASN A 508 -25.38 -5.56 12.68
N GLU A 509 -26.29 -6.50 12.93
CA GLU A 509 -27.66 -6.46 12.40
C GLU A 509 -28.43 -5.21 12.86
N LEU A 510 -29.17 -4.60 11.93
CA LEU A 510 -30.05 -3.46 12.18
C LEU A 510 -31.35 -3.95 12.83
N VAL A 511 -31.72 -3.35 13.97
CA VAL A 511 -32.90 -3.75 14.74
C VAL A 511 -33.85 -2.55 14.89
N GLU A 512 -35.15 -2.79 14.63
CA GLU A 512 -36.23 -1.84 14.94
C GLU A 512 -36.72 -2.11 16.37
N GLN A 513 -36.87 -1.05 17.18
CA GLN A 513 -37.34 -1.15 18.57
C GLN A 513 -38.82 -0.79 18.76
#